data_AF-A0A6I2ZTH2-F1
#
_entry.id   AF-A0A6I2ZTH2-F1
#
_cell.length_a   1.000
_cell.length_b   1.000
_cell.length_c   1.000
_cell.angle_alpha   90.00
_cell.angle_beta   90.00
_cell.angle_gamma   90.00
#
_symmetry.space_group_name_H-M   'P 1'
#
loop_
_entity.id
_entity.type
_entity.pdbx_description
1 polymer ?
#
loop_
_entity_poly.entity_id
_entity_poly.type
_entity_poly.pdbx_seq_one_letter_code
_entity_poly.pdbx_strand_id
1 'polypeptide(L)'
;LQVALKAKELYRRDKDYIIQGGEVKIVDEFTGRILEGRRWSEGIHQAVEAKEGVKIKEENQTLATITLQNYFRMYTKLSGMTGTAQTEAAELMNTYDLQVVPIPTNRAVVRVDSPDQIFKTEDAKFDAVVTDIIERNANGQPILVGTVSVEKSEHLSRLLAKNGVKHEVLNAKQHTREAEIVTQAGRLGAVTVATNMAGRGVDILLGGNPEGLARRAVLGEGHAADTLTDEFALPLPLAEMPDEYRAARLVAQARYNELFADISAKCKAEGDQVREAGGLYVIGSERHESRRIDNQLRGRAGRQGDPGSSRFYLSLEDELMRLFATGALSWVMGRALPDDEAIEHKMVTKAIERAQSTVETRNAEIRKNVLKYDEVMNEQRKVIYMRRDQILDGVDLKVAALEYMAEAVDALIETHCVSEADDEWDLEGLTKELKTYWPNDLTPDHLGQSSNTDKMYDVVMDNATAYYELREVELTSVVMRDVERQVMLRIIDQRWREHLEEMDYLQEGINLRAMGQKDPLAEWQREGYEMFGAMMKGIAQDFVKYVMHVQVVRNEEPAPVVQNLQQTKSEAPSAVSQGAVQSAGEMPQQAAPVKQQPIVNDEWSKTPRNAPCPCGSGKKFKMCHGTS
;
A
#
# COMPACT_ATOMS: atom_id res chain seq x y z
N LEU A 1 -23.97 -11.15 -12.33
CA LEU A 1 -25.33 -10.53 -12.23
C LEU A 1 -25.47 -9.56 -11.06
N GLN A 2 -25.13 -9.95 -9.83
CA GLN A 2 -25.22 -9.08 -8.65
C GLN A 2 -24.41 -7.78 -8.80
N VAL A 3 -23.16 -7.87 -9.30
CA VAL A 3 -22.30 -6.72 -9.59
C VAL A 3 -22.94 -5.76 -10.60
N ALA A 4 -23.56 -6.28 -11.67
CA ALA A 4 -24.28 -5.48 -12.65
C ALA A 4 -25.51 -4.76 -12.05
N LEU A 5 -26.24 -5.41 -11.13
CA LEU A 5 -27.34 -4.79 -10.38
C LEU A 5 -26.84 -3.67 -9.44
N LYS A 6 -25.75 -3.91 -8.70
CA LYS A 6 -25.10 -2.88 -7.86
C LYS A 6 -24.69 -1.68 -8.71
N ALA A 7 -23.98 -1.91 -9.82
CA ALA A 7 -23.57 -0.86 -10.75
C ALA A 7 -24.76 -0.08 -11.32
N LYS A 8 -25.87 -0.75 -11.63
CA LYS A 8 -27.07 -0.10 -12.16
C LYS A 8 -27.75 0.80 -11.13
N GLU A 9 -28.01 0.28 -9.93
CA GLU A 9 -28.89 0.92 -8.94
C GLU A 9 -28.17 1.80 -7.90
N LEU A 10 -26.94 1.43 -7.50
CA LEU A 10 -26.20 2.10 -6.43
C LEU A 10 -25.20 3.14 -6.94
N TYR A 11 -24.63 2.95 -8.13
CA TYR A 11 -23.64 3.86 -8.70
C TYR A 11 -24.29 4.78 -9.73
N ARG A 12 -24.31 6.08 -9.44
CA ARG A 12 -24.98 7.10 -10.24
C ARG A 12 -23.96 7.97 -10.98
N ARG A 13 -24.17 8.05 -12.30
CA ARG A 13 -23.46 8.99 -13.17
C ARG A 13 -23.69 10.43 -12.71
N ASP A 14 -22.65 11.25 -12.82
CA ASP A 14 -22.56 12.65 -12.41
C ASP A 14 -22.69 12.90 -10.90
N LYS A 15 -22.65 11.82 -10.10
CA LYS A 15 -22.54 11.89 -8.64
C LYS A 15 -21.33 11.10 -8.14
N ASP A 16 -21.33 9.78 -8.40
CA ASP A 16 -20.29 8.88 -7.91
C ASP A 16 -19.16 8.71 -8.94
N TYR A 17 -19.46 8.99 -10.22
CA TYR A 17 -18.49 9.00 -11.32
C TYR A 17 -18.95 9.86 -12.48
N ILE A 18 -17.99 10.20 -13.34
CA ILE A 18 -18.24 10.83 -14.64
C ILE A 18 -17.58 10.01 -15.75
N ILE A 19 -17.99 10.26 -16.99
CA ILE A 19 -17.34 9.69 -18.16
C ILE A 19 -16.56 10.80 -18.86
N GLN A 20 -15.25 10.63 -18.96
CA GLN A 20 -14.37 11.61 -19.61
C GLN A 20 -13.33 10.89 -20.45
N GLY A 21 -13.17 11.28 -21.71
CA GLY A 21 -12.19 10.65 -22.62
C GLY A 21 -12.50 9.19 -22.97
N GLY A 22 -13.75 8.76 -22.84
CA GLY A 22 -14.12 7.36 -23.05
C GLY A 22 -13.69 6.44 -21.90
N GLU A 23 -13.51 6.99 -20.69
CA GLU A 23 -13.20 6.24 -19.47
C GLU A 23 -14.12 6.67 -18.32
N VAL A 24 -14.44 5.73 -17.43
CA VAL A 24 -15.16 6.00 -16.19
C VAL A 24 -14.17 6.54 -15.16
N LYS A 25 -14.38 7.77 -14.69
CA LYS A 25 -13.57 8.39 -13.64
C LYS A 25 -14.39 8.57 -12.37
N ILE A 26 -13.88 8.06 -11.26
CA ILE A 26 -14.53 8.14 -9.94
C ILE A 26 -14.50 9.58 -9.45
N VAL A 27 -15.60 10.05 -8.89
CA VAL A 27 -15.70 11.35 -8.26
C VAL A 27 -15.80 11.14 -6.75
N ASP A 28 -14.97 11.88 -6.00
CA ASP A 28 -15.05 11.91 -4.56
C ASP A 28 -16.34 12.63 -4.12
N GLU A 29 -17.19 11.96 -3.36
CA GLU A 29 -18.52 12.45 -2.98
C GLU A 29 -18.46 13.70 -2.09
N PHE A 30 -17.35 13.92 -1.37
CA PHE A 30 -17.19 15.05 -0.45
C PHE A 30 -16.55 16.27 -1.13
N THR A 31 -15.58 16.04 -2.01
CA THR A 31 -14.79 17.13 -2.62
C THR A 31 -15.20 17.45 -4.05
N GLY A 32 -16.01 16.59 -4.70
CA GLY A 32 -16.37 16.71 -6.11
C GLY A 32 -15.18 16.58 -7.07
N ARG A 33 -14.03 16.12 -6.57
CA ARG A 33 -12.80 15.99 -7.36
C ARG A 33 -12.77 14.65 -8.07
N ILE A 34 -12.20 14.67 -9.28
CA ILE A 34 -11.95 13.48 -10.06
C ILE A 34 -10.73 12.77 -9.46
N LEU A 35 -10.92 11.51 -9.07
CA LEU A 35 -9.87 10.64 -8.55
C LEU A 35 -9.20 9.89 -9.71
N GLU A 36 -8.19 10.49 -10.31
CA GLU A 36 -7.46 9.88 -11.43
C GLU A 36 -6.70 8.62 -10.99
N GLY A 37 -6.72 7.59 -11.84
CA GLY A 37 -6.05 6.30 -11.60
C GLY A 37 -6.77 5.37 -10.62
N ARG A 38 -7.90 5.78 -10.02
CA ARG A 38 -8.69 4.92 -9.14
C ARG A 38 -9.77 4.16 -9.91
N ARG A 39 -9.92 2.88 -9.57
CA ARG A 39 -10.98 1.99 -10.07
C ARG A 39 -11.65 1.32 -8.87
N TRP A 40 -12.92 0.97 -9.01
CA TRP A 40 -13.59 0.10 -8.05
C TRP A 40 -13.15 -1.34 -8.30
N SER A 41 -12.94 -2.09 -7.22
CA SER A 41 -12.59 -3.52 -7.27
C SER A 41 -13.80 -4.40 -7.62
N GLU A 42 -13.61 -5.72 -7.65
CA GLU A 42 -14.69 -6.72 -7.66
C GLU A 42 -15.59 -6.66 -8.91
N GLY A 43 -15.00 -6.39 -10.07
CA GLY A 43 -15.73 -6.22 -11.31
C GLY A 43 -16.70 -5.02 -11.35
N ILE A 44 -16.82 -4.21 -10.28
CA ILE A 44 -17.78 -3.10 -10.20
C ILE A 44 -17.45 -2.04 -11.26
N HIS A 45 -16.17 -1.74 -11.43
CA HIS A 45 -15.76 -0.74 -12.41
C HIS A 45 -16.03 -1.22 -13.84
N GLN A 46 -15.80 -2.50 -14.12
CA GLN A 46 -16.13 -3.14 -15.39
C GLN A 46 -17.65 -3.17 -15.62
N ALA A 47 -18.43 -3.41 -14.57
CA ALA A 47 -19.88 -3.38 -14.64
C ALA A 47 -20.43 -1.96 -14.88
N VAL A 48 -19.80 -0.93 -14.32
CA VAL A 48 -20.13 0.48 -14.61
C VAL A 48 -19.68 0.85 -16.03
N GLU A 49 -18.49 0.42 -16.47
CA GLU A 49 -18.03 0.57 -17.86
C GLU A 49 -19.02 -0.10 -18.84
N ALA A 50 -19.46 -1.32 -18.55
CA ALA A 50 -20.45 -2.05 -19.33
C ALA A 50 -21.83 -1.36 -19.32
N LYS A 51 -22.29 -0.89 -18.16
CA LYS A 51 -23.55 -0.13 -18.00
C LYS A 51 -23.57 1.12 -18.88
N GLU A 52 -22.45 1.82 -18.96
CA GLU A 52 -22.32 3.08 -19.69
C GLU A 52 -21.87 2.91 -21.14
N GLY A 53 -21.67 1.67 -21.61
CA GLY A 53 -21.22 1.36 -22.97
C GLY A 53 -19.79 1.80 -23.27
N VAL A 54 -18.95 1.92 -22.24
CA VAL A 54 -17.54 2.29 -22.32
C VAL A 54 -16.69 1.05 -22.61
N LYS A 55 -15.50 1.22 -23.22
CA LYS A 55 -14.56 0.12 -23.43
C LYS A 55 -14.16 -0.46 -22.07
N ILE A 56 -14.59 -1.68 -21.82
CA ILE A 56 -14.26 -2.42 -20.60
C ILE A 56 -12.76 -2.70 -20.61
N LYS A 57 -12.03 -2.21 -19.62
CA LYS A 57 -10.62 -2.60 -19.45
C LYS A 57 -10.54 -3.83 -18.57
N GLU A 58 -9.47 -4.61 -18.73
CA GLU A 58 -9.23 -5.82 -17.95
C GLU A 58 -9.33 -5.56 -16.44
N GLU A 59 -9.74 -6.61 -15.73
CA GLU A 59 -9.89 -6.59 -14.28
C GLU A 59 -8.53 -6.58 -13.59
N ASN A 60 -8.43 -5.78 -12.53
CA ASN A 60 -7.27 -5.83 -11.67
C ASN A 60 -7.41 -7.09 -10.80
N GLN A 61 -6.58 -8.09 -11.08
CA GLN A 61 -6.56 -9.34 -10.32
C GLN A 61 -5.54 -9.27 -9.17
N THR A 62 -5.89 -9.88 -8.04
CA THR A 62 -4.99 -10.04 -6.91
C THR A 62 -3.91 -11.07 -7.24
N LEU A 63 -2.67 -10.61 -7.49
CA LEU A 63 -1.54 -11.51 -7.74
C LEU A 63 -0.87 -11.99 -6.45
N ALA A 64 -0.84 -11.11 -5.44
CA ALA A 64 -0.29 -11.39 -4.11
C ALA A 64 -0.84 -10.37 -3.12
N THR A 65 -1.20 -10.84 -1.93
CA THR A 65 -1.66 -10.02 -0.80
C THR A 65 -0.94 -10.50 0.44
N ILE A 66 -0.65 -9.65 1.42
CA ILE A 66 -0.25 -10.06 2.77
C ILE A 66 -0.69 -9.01 3.76
N THR A 67 -1.22 -9.42 4.92
CA THR A 67 -1.46 -8.47 6.00
C THR A 67 -0.14 -8.02 6.63
N LEU A 68 -0.09 -6.79 7.15
CA LEU A 68 1.09 -6.32 7.89
C LEU A 68 1.42 -7.23 9.06
N GLN A 69 0.39 -7.79 9.70
CA GLN A 69 0.50 -8.75 10.79
C GLN A 69 1.31 -9.97 10.37
N ASN A 70 0.85 -10.70 9.34
CA ASN A 70 1.55 -11.90 8.88
C ASN A 70 2.90 -11.58 8.24
N TYR A 71 3.04 -10.43 7.56
CA TYR A 71 4.31 -9.96 7.02
C TYR A 71 5.38 -9.80 8.12
N PHE A 72 5.07 -9.08 9.21
CA PHE A 72 6.03 -8.90 10.31
C PHE A 72 6.28 -10.19 11.10
N ARG A 73 5.33 -11.13 11.14
CA ARG A 73 5.51 -12.46 11.76
C ARG A 73 6.53 -13.34 11.01
N MET A 74 6.87 -13.03 9.76
CA MET A 74 7.90 -13.75 9.01
C MET A 74 9.32 -13.44 9.49
N TYR A 75 9.53 -12.34 10.21
CA TYR A 75 10.85 -11.96 10.70
C TYR A 75 11.25 -12.85 11.89
N THR A 76 12.47 -13.41 11.82
CA THR A 76 13.03 -14.24 12.90
C THR A 76 13.18 -13.49 14.22
N LYS A 77 13.42 -12.17 14.14
CA LYS A 77 13.48 -11.26 15.28
C LYS A 77 12.70 -9.99 14.95
N LEU A 78 11.71 -9.69 15.78
CA LEU A 78 10.90 -8.48 15.66
C LEU A 78 11.08 -7.61 16.90
N SER A 79 11.25 -6.31 16.68
CA SER A 79 11.32 -5.30 17.75
C SER A 79 10.78 -3.98 17.23
N GLY A 80 10.21 -3.16 18.11
CA GLY A 80 9.67 -1.86 17.75
C GLY A 80 9.87 -0.83 18.85
N MET A 81 9.80 0.44 18.49
CA MET A 81 9.87 1.57 19.41
C MET A 81 8.74 2.56 19.14
N THR A 82 8.13 3.06 20.20
CA THR A 82 7.09 4.09 20.12
C THR A 82 6.87 4.70 21.51
N GLY A 83 6.45 5.97 21.57
CA GLY A 83 6.14 6.65 22.82
C GLY A 83 4.80 6.23 23.46
N THR A 84 3.97 5.45 22.77
CA THR A 84 2.57 5.18 23.18
C THR A 84 2.13 3.72 23.04
N ALA A 85 3.03 2.75 23.23
CA ALA A 85 2.70 1.31 23.09
C ALA A 85 1.93 0.70 24.26
N GLN A 86 1.97 1.30 25.45
CA GLN A 86 1.49 0.65 26.68
C GLN A 86 0.00 0.25 26.62
N THR A 87 -0.84 1.03 25.95
CA THR A 87 -2.27 0.74 25.80
C THR A 87 -2.53 -0.48 24.91
N GLU A 88 -1.66 -0.71 23.92
CA GLU A 88 -1.78 -1.79 22.94
C GLU A 88 -0.96 -3.03 23.32
N ALA A 89 -0.42 -3.09 24.54
CA ALA A 89 0.49 -4.16 24.95
C ALA A 89 -0.15 -5.56 24.83
N ALA A 90 -1.44 -5.69 25.12
CA ALA A 90 -2.16 -6.95 24.96
C ALA A 90 -2.30 -7.34 23.48
N GLU A 91 -2.59 -6.39 22.58
CA GLU A 91 -2.70 -6.66 21.14
C GLU A 91 -1.34 -7.05 20.54
N LEU A 92 -0.27 -6.34 20.93
CA LEU A 92 1.09 -6.61 20.49
C LEU A 92 1.59 -7.98 20.96
N MET A 93 1.30 -8.34 22.21
CA MET A 93 1.61 -9.68 22.74
C MET A 93 0.83 -10.76 22.00
N ASN A 94 -0.48 -10.60 21.85
CA ASN A 94 -1.33 -11.62 21.22
C ASN A 94 -1.03 -11.83 19.72
N THR A 95 -0.63 -10.77 19.01
CA THR A 95 -0.44 -10.81 17.54
C THR A 95 1.00 -11.14 17.17
N TYR A 96 1.98 -10.60 17.91
CA TYR A 96 3.40 -10.63 17.54
C TYR A 96 4.30 -11.24 18.61
N ASP A 97 3.75 -11.69 19.75
CA ASP A 97 4.52 -12.12 20.92
C ASP A 97 5.50 -11.03 21.43
N LEU A 98 5.09 -9.76 21.29
CA LEU A 98 5.90 -8.61 21.66
C LEU A 98 5.50 -8.06 23.03
N GLN A 99 6.45 -8.13 23.96
CA GLN A 99 6.33 -7.46 25.26
C GLN A 99 6.58 -5.95 25.12
N VAL A 100 5.79 -5.15 25.84
CA VAL A 100 5.96 -3.71 25.92
C VAL A 100 6.65 -3.35 27.23
N VAL A 101 7.84 -2.78 27.13
CA VAL A 101 8.62 -2.31 28.28
C VAL A 101 8.62 -0.78 28.30
N PRO A 102 8.00 -0.12 29.29
CA PRO A 102 8.06 1.32 29.43
C PRO A 102 9.46 1.75 29.90
N ILE A 103 10.22 2.39 29.01
CA ILE A 103 11.53 2.95 29.34
C ILE A 103 11.35 4.29 30.08
N PRO A 104 11.97 4.50 31.25
CA PRO A 104 11.92 5.78 31.95
C PRO A 104 12.43 6.93 31.09
N THR A 105 11.82 8.10 31.22
CA THR A 105 12.28 9.30 30.50
C THR A 105 13.63 9.77 31.04
N ASN A 106 14.49 10.31 30.17
CA ASN A 106 15.79 10.87 30.55
C ASN A 106 15.67 12.00 31.59
N ARG A 107 14.60 12.80 31.50
CA ARG A 107 14.25 13.87 32.42
C ARG A 107 12.77 13.78 32.80
N ALA A 108 12.42 14.27 33.98
CA ALA A 108 11.03 14.29 34.46
C ALA A 108 10.15 15.15 33.55
N VAL A 109 8.97 14.65 33.21
CA VAL A 109 8.00 15.38 32.39
C VAL A 109 7.30 16.42 33.27
N VAL A 110 7.39 17.70 32.87
CA VAL A 110 6.76 18.84 33.57
C VAL A 110 5.64 19.49 32.75
N ARG A 111 5.21 18.83 31.66
CA ARG A 111 4.13 19.32 30.79
C ARG A 111 2.81 19.40 31.56
N VAL A 112 2.07 20.50 31.36
CA VAL A 112 0.73 20.69 31.92
C VAL A 112 -0.33 20.30 30.90
N ASP A 113 -0.99 19.18 31.14
CA ASP A 113 -2.11 18.71 30.32
C ASP A 113 -3.43 19.27 30.88
N SER A 114 -3.95 20.33 30.24
CA SER A 114 -5.20 20.97 30.63
C SER A 114 -6.42 20.07 30.33
N PRO A 115 -7.52 20.22 31.09
CA PRO A 115 -8.80 19.61 30.74
C PRO A 115 -9.32 20.15 29.40
N ASP A 116 -10.23 19.38 28.79
CA ASP A 116 -10.82 19.73 27.51
C ASP A 116 -11.84 20.84 27.65
N GLN A 117 -11.88 21.75 26.68
CA GLN A 117 -12.95 22.72 26.54
C GLN A 117 -13.94 22.22 25.48
N ILE A 118 -15.20 22.11 25.85
CA ILE A 118 -16.24 21.53 24.99
C ILE A 118 -17.24 22.63 24.66
N PHE A 119 -17.52 22.83 23.38
CA PHE A 119 -18.42 23.85 22.86
C PHE A 119 -19.63 23.18 22.22
N LYS A 120 -20.71 23.95 22.08
CA LYS A 120 -21.94 23.46 21.46
C LYS A 120 -21.81 23.39 19.94
N THR A 121 -21.23 24.41 19.33
CA THR A 121 -21.05 24.52 17.87
C THR A 121 -19.59 24.48 17.46
N GLU A 122 -19.32 24.05 16.23
CA GLU A 122 -17.97 24.06 15.66
C GLU A 122 -17.42 25.49 15.49
N ASP A 123 -18.27 26.47 15.15
CA ASP A 123 -17.87 27.87 15.03
C ASP A 123 -17.38 28.43 16.37
N ALA A 124 -18.13 28.22 17.46
CA ALA A 124 -17.73 28.69 18.80
C ALA A 124 -16.42 28.04 19.28
N LYS A 125 -16.23 26.75 18.97
CA LYS A 125 -14.98 26.03 19.21
C LYS A 125 -13.80 26.72 18.50
N PHE A 126 -13.92 27.00 17.20
CA PHE A 126 -12.83 27.61 16.44
C PHE A 126 -12.56 29.06 16.84
N ASP A 127 -13.59 29.84 17.18
CA ASP A 127 -13.42 31.20 17.71
C ASP A 127 -12.66 31.19 19.05
N ALA A 128 -12.96 30.23 19.93
CA ALA A 128 -12.23 30.04 21.19
C ALA A 128 -10.78 29.60 20.96
N VAL A 129 -10.53 28.68 20.01
CA VAL A 129 -9.18 28.27 19.60
C VAL A 129 -8.37 29.47 19.09
N VAL A 130 -8.95 30.29 18.21
CA VAL A 130 -8.29 31.47 17.65
C VAL A 130 -7.99 32.49 18.74
N THR A 131 -8.91 32.71 19.68
CA THR A 131 -8.71 33.62 20.81
C THR A 131 -7.53 33.19 21.70
N ASP A 132 -7.46 31.90 22.05
CA ASP A 132 -6.35 31.34 22.83
C ASP A 132 -5.02 31.42 22.06
N ILE A 133 -5.05 31.20 20.74
CA ILE A 133 -3.86 31.37 19.90
C ILE A 133 -3.37 32.82 19.91
N ILE A 134 -4.25 33.80 19.76
CA ILE A 134 -3.89 35.22 19.75
C ILE A 134 -3.26 35.64 21.08
N GLU A 135 -3.87 35.26 22.21
CA GLU A 135 -3.37 35.61 23.55
C GLU A 135 -1.96 35.06 23.78
N ARG A 136 -1.72 33.79 23.43
CA ARG A 136 -0.42 33.14 23.63
C ARG A 136 0.62 33.59 22.60
N ASN A 137 0.21 33.83 21.37
CA ASN A 137 1.10 34.36 20.33
C ASN A 137 1.59 35.76 20.69
N ALA A 138 0.73 36.61 21.28
CA ALA A 138 1.12 37.92 21.80
C ALA A 138 2.18 37.83 22.92
N ASN A 139 2.14 36.76 23.71
CA ASN A 139 3.16 36.45 24.72
C ASN A 139 4.41 35.74 24.16
N GLY A 140 4.48 35.53 22.84
CA GLY A 140 5.61 34.88 22.17
C GLY A 140 5.67 33.35 22.30
N GLN A 141 4.65 32.70 22.88
CA GLN A 141 4.64 31.25 23.05
C GLN A 141 4.44 30.55 21.69
N PRO A 142 5.25 29.52 21.33
CA PRO A 142 5.03 28.72 20.12
C PRO A 142 3.83 27.80 20.28
N ILE A 143 3.09 27.62 19.18
CA ILE A 143 1.82 26.90 19.17
C ILE A 143 1.80 25.88 18.02
N LEU A 144 1.44 24.64 18.35
CA LEU A 144 1.14 23.58 17.40
C LEU A 144 -0.35 23.21 17.49
N VAL A 145 -1.10 23.39 16.41
CA VAL A 145 -2.51 22.98 16.33
C VAL A 145 -2.63 21.70 15.51
N GLY A 146 -3.19 20.66 16.10
CA GLY A 146 -3.51 19.40 15.41
C GLY A 146 -4.98 19.36 15.01
N THR A 147 -5.25 19.17 13.72
CA THR A 147 -6.61 18.97 13.18
C THR A 147 -6.75 17.60 12.54
N VAL A 148 -7.97 17.04 12.50
CA VAL A 148 -8.21 15.70 11.94
C VAL A 148 -8.26 15.66 10.41
N SER A 149 -8.63 16.77 9.75
CA SER A 149 -8.81 16.85 8.29
C SER A 149 -8.17 18.09 7.67
N VAL A 150 -7.84 18.00 6.37
CA VAL A 150 -7.29 19.12 5.59
C VAL A 150 -8.27 20.29 5.53
N GLU A 151 -9.56 20.01 5.36
CA GLU A 151 -10.60 21.04 5.31
C GLU A 151 -10.63 21.91 6.57
N LYS A 152 -10.52 21.28 7.75
CA LYS A 152 -10.49 21.98 9.03
C LYS A 152 -9.20 22.78 9.24
N SER A 153 -8.06 22.25 8.80
CA SER A 153 -6.80 23.01 8.75
C SER A 153 -6.92 24.28 7.91
N GLU A 154 -7.50 24.19 6.71
CA GLU A 154 -7.71 25.35 5.82
C GLU A 154 -8.76 26.32 6.37
N HIS A 155 -9.80 25.82 7.05
CA HIS A 155 -10.76 26.66 7.75
C HIS A 155 -10.10 27.48 8.87
N LEU A 156 -9.36 26.82 9.76
CA LEU A 156 -8.61 27.49 10.83
C LEU A 156 -7.57 28.47 10.28
N SER A 157 -6.86 28.10 9.21
CA SER A 157 -5.90 28.97 8.53
C SER A 157 -6.54 30.29 8.07
N ARG A 158 -7.73 30.23 7.46
CA ARG A 158 -8.48 31.43 7.06
C ARG A 158 -8.87 32.30 8.26
N LEU A 159 -9.27 31.70 9.38
CA LEU A 159 -9.61 32.45 10.60
C LEU A 159 -8.37 33.12 11.21
N LEU A 160 -7.22 32.42 11.24
CA LEU A 160 -5.96 32.99 11.72
C LEU A 160 -5.47 34.14 10.82
N ALA A 161 -5.56 33.97 9.51
CA ALA A 161 -5.21 35.01 8.54
C ALA A 161 -6.08 36.27 8.71
N LYS A 162 -7.39 36.10 8.93
CA LYS A 162 -8.34 37.19 9.19
C LYS A 162 -7.97 37.99 10.45
N ASN A 163 -7.38 37.34 11.44
CA ASN A 163 -6.92 37.96 12.69
C ASN A 163 -5.44 38.40 12.66
N GLY A 164 -4.77 38.34 11.51
CA GLY A 164 -3.40 38.82 11.34
C GLY A 164 -2.32 37.92 11.95
N VAL A 165 -2.65 36.69 12.33
CA VAL A 165 -1.68 35.72 12.91
C VAL A 165 -0.94 35.02 11.78
N LYS A 166 0.39 35.19 11.74
CA LYS A 166 1.26 34.45 10.80
C LYS A 166 1.34 32.99 11.23
N HIS A 167 1.06 32.08 10.32
CA HIS A 167 1.04 30.66 10.59
C HIS A 167 1.45 29.85 9.36
N GLU A 168 1.89 28.62 9.59
CA GLU A 168 2.23 27.64 8.56
C GLU A 168 1.25 26.46 8.62
N VAL A 169 0.80 25.96 7.47
CA VAL A 169 -0.15 24.83 7.37
C VAL A 169 0.55 23.62 6.76
N LEU A 170 0.44 22.47 7.43
CA LEU A 170 1.06 21.21 7.03
C LEU A 170 -0.03 20.19 6.71
N ASN A 171 -0.08 19.76 5.45
CA ASN A 171 -1.16 18.96 4.89
C ASN A 171 -0.74 17.51 4.54
N ALA A 172 0.43 17.04 4.99
CA ALA A 172 1.00 15.72 4.72
C ALA A 172 1.24 15.43 3.23
N LYS A 173 1.45 16.46 2.40
CA LYS A 173 1.70 16.32 0.95
C LYS A 173 3.17 16.39 0.57
N GLN A 174 3.97 17.16 1.32
CA GLN A 174 5.39 17.39 1.02
C GLN A 174 6.23 17.13 2.27
N HIS A 175 6.52 15.86 2.55
CA HIS A 175 7.19 15.46 3.79
C HIS A 175 8.52 16.17 4.06
N THR A 176 9.34 16.44 3.04
CA THR A 176 10.64 17.11 3.20
C THR A 176 10.49 18.56 3.62
N ARG A 177 9.65 19.34 2.92
CA ARG A 177 9.38 20.74 3.26
C ARG A 177 8.66 20.87 4.59
N GLU A 178 7.70 19.98 4.86
CA GLU A 178 6.98 19.97 6.12
C GLU A 178 7.91 19.66 7.30
N ALA A 179 8.87 18.75 7.13
CA ALA A 179 9.88 18.49 8.14
C ALA A 179 10.69 19.75 8.48
N GLU A 180 11.13 20.51 7.47
CA GLU A 180 11.85 21.77 7.70
C GLU A 180 11.03 22.77 8.50
N ILE A 181 9.73 22.92 8.20
CA ILE A 181 8.83 23.82 8.94
C ILE A 181 8.69 23.35 10.39
N VAL A 182 8.46 22.06 10.61
CA VAL A 182 8.26 21.47 11.95
C VAL A 182 9.50 21.64 12.83
N THR A 183 10.71 21.49 12.27
CA THR A 183 11.94 21.73 13.04
C THR A 183 12.08 23.16 13.56
N GLN A 184 11.34 24.11 12.97
CA GLN A 184 11.34 25.52 13.35
C GLN A 184 10.07 25.94 14.11
N ALA A 185 9.13 25.03 14.33
CA ALA A 185 7.85 25.32 14.98
C ALA A 185 7.99 25.69 16.48
N GLY A 186 9.13 25.40 17.11
CA GLY A 186 9.41 25.73 18.51
C GLY A 186 10.02 27.12 18.72
N ARG A 187 10.05 27.97 17.69
CA ARG A 187 10.58 29.33 17.73
C ARG A 187 9.59 30.34 18.32
N LEU A 188 10.09 31.47 18.79
CA LEU A 188 9.27 32.48 19.45
C LEU A 188 8.14 32.97 18.54
N GLY A 189 6.90 32.91 19.02
CA GLY A 189 5.70 33.33 18.28
C GLY A 189 5.36 32.49 17.04
N ALA A 190 5.98 31.32 16.84
CA ALA A 190 5.67 30.44 15.72
C ALA A 190 4.30 29.77 15.92
N VAL A 191 3.44 29.80 14.90
CA VAL A 191 2.15 29.09 14.88
C VAL A 191 2.17 28.09 13.72
N THR A 192 1.98 26.81 14.03
CA THR A 192 1.96 25.73 13.05
C THR A 192 0.66 24.95 13.16
N VAL A 193 -0.05 24.82 12.05
CA VAL A 193 -1.27 24.00 11.94
C VAL A 193 -0.91 22.73 11.19
N ALA A 194 -1.12 21.58 11.81
CA ALA A 194 -0.80 20.27 11.27
C ALA A 194 -2.05 19.41 11.16
N THR A 195 -2.27 18.82 9.99
CA THR A 195 -3.25 17.73 9.86
C THR A 195 -2.68 16.46 10.49
N ASN A 196 -3.54 15.65 11.11
CA ASN A 196 -3.38 14.30 11.68
C ASN A 196 -1.96 13.68 11.74
N MET A 197 -1.26 13.54 10.60
CA MET A 197 0.07 12.90 10.48
C MET A 197 1.20 13.80 9.97
N ALA A 198 0.95 15.08 9.70
CA ALA A 198 1.97 16.00 9.21
C ALA A 198 3.03 16.26 10.30
N GLY A 199 4.31 16.26 9.93
CA GLY A 199 5.43 16.40 10.87
C GLY A 199 5.68 15.20 11.78
N ARG A 200 5.19 14.00 11.42
CA ARG A 200 5.55 12.76 12.13
C ARG A 200 7.03 12.42 11.97
N GLY A 201 7.67 12.03 13.07
CA GLY A 201 9.10 11.68 13.11
C GLY A 201 10.06 12.86 13.24
N VAL A 202 9.58 14.10 13.25
CA VAL A 202 10.41 15.31 13.40
C VAL A 202 10.23 15.93 14.78
N ASP A 203 11.36 16.23 15.42
CA ASP A 203 11.41 16.81 16.75
C ASP A 203 11.24 18.33 16.70
N ILE A 204 10.36 18.85 17.56
CA ILE A 204 10.17 20.30 17.72
C ILE A 204 11.07 20.75 18.88
N LEU A 205 12.16 21.42 18.54
CA LEU A 205 13.12 21.97 19.50
C LEU A 205 12.71 23.40 19.86
N LEU A 206 12.69 23.73 21.16
CA LEU A 206 12.44 25.10 21.62
C LEU A 206 13.60 26.00 21.19
N GLY A 207 13.30 27.09 20.49
CA GLY A 207 14.29 27.98 19.84
C GLY A 207 14.68 27.56 18.42
N GLY A 208 14.10 26.47 17.89
CA GLY A 208 14.34 25.97 16.53
C GLY A 208 15.54 25.03 16.41
N ASN A 209 15.65 24.35 15.26
CA ASN A 209 16.77 23.46 14.97
C ASN A 209 17.96 24.24 14.38
N PRO A 210 19.11 24.34 15.09
CA PRO A 210 20.29 25.07 14.61
C PRO A 210 21.00 24.38 13.45
N GLU A 211 21.02 23.04 13.39
CA GLU A 211 21.68 22.28 12.31
C GLU A 211 21.01 22.56 10.96
N GLY A 212 19.67 22.53 10.93
CA GLY A 212 18.89 22.81 9.74
C GLY A 212 19.02 24.26 9.26
N LEU A 213 19.08 25.22 10.20
CA LEU A 213 19.29 26.64 9.88
C LEU A 213 20.70 26.90 9.35
N ALA A 214 21.73 26.34 9.98
CA ALA A 214 23.11 26.45 9.53
C ALA A 214 23.29 25.84 8.13
N ARG A 215 22.72 24.64 7.90
CA ARG A 215 22.75 24.00 6.58
C ARG A 215 22.11 24.90 5.52
N ARG A 216 20.92 25.45 5.79
CA ARG A 216 20.23 26.33 4.83
C ARG A 216 21.00 27.61 4.55
N ALA A 217 21.64 28.19 5.56
CA ALA A 217 22.45 29.39 5.39
C ALA A 217 23.65 29.11 4.47
N VAL A 218 24.36 28.01 4.67
CA VAL A 218 25.48 27.59 3.80
C VAL A 218 25.02 27.33 2.36
N LEU A 219 23.87 26.66 2.17
CA LEU A 219 23.30 26.44 0.83
C LEU A 219 22.87 27.76 0.17
N GLY A 220 22.36 28.71 0.96
CA GLY A 220 22.00 30.05 0.49
C GLY A 220 23.21 30.89 0.05
N GLU A 221 24.41 30.59 0.56
CA GLU A 221 25.68 31.18 0.12
C GLU A 221 26.20 30.56 -1.20
N GLY A 222 25.51 29.57 -1.76
CA GLY A 222 25.81 28.96 -3.07
C GLY A 222 26.63 27.67 -3.02
N HIS A 223 26.87 27.11 -1.83
CA HIS A 223 27.53 25.80 -1.69
C HIS A 223 26.62 24.66 -2.15
N ALA A 224 27.20 23.62 -2.76
CA ALA A 224 26.44 22.46 -3.26
C ALA A 224 25.92 21.56 -2.12
N ALA A 225 24.71 21.01 -2.26
CA ALA A 225 24.03 20.29 -1.18
C ALA A 225 24.74 19.02 -0.71
N ASP A 226 25.39 18.32 -1.64
CA ASP A 226 26.20 17.13 -1.40
C ASP A 226 27.44 17.39 -0.56
N THR A 227 27.97 18.62 -0.55
CA THR A 227 29.14 18.99 0.26
C THR A 227 28.88 18.92 1.77
N LEU A 228 27.62 18.95 2.21
CA LEU A 228 27.20 18.87 3.61
C LEU A 228 26.57 17.52 3.97
N THR A 229 26.63 16.53 3.08
CA THR A 229 26.09 15.19 3.33
C THR A 229 27.08 14.36 4.15
N ASP A 230 26.59 13.49 5.03
CA ASP A 230 27.44 12.55 5.77
C ASP A 230 28.29 11.69 4.83
N GLU A 231 29.53 11.38 5.25
CA GLU A 231 30.48 10.64 4.41
C GLU A 231 29.93 9.28 3.97
N PHE A 232 29.18 8.60 4.84
CA PHE A 232 28.53 7.31 4.55
C PHE A 232 27.40 7.39 3.51
N ALA A 233 26.87 8.59 3.25
CA ALA A 233 25.82 8.82 2.28
C ALA A 233 26.35 9.39 0.96
N LEU A 234 27.67 9.50 0.80
CA LEU A 234 28.30 9.88 -0.47
C LEU A 234 28.30 8.68 -1.44
N PRO A 235 28.16 8.93 -2.75
CA PRO A 235 28.13 7.86 -3.75
C PRO A 235 29.49 7.16 -3.95
N LEU A 236 30.58 7.80 -3.54
CA LEU A 236 31.93 7.25 -3.57
C LEU A 236 32.63 7.60 -2.23
N PRO A 237 33.61 6.79 -1.80
CA PRO A 237 34.47 7.15 -0.68
C PRO A 237 35.10 8.53 -0.89
N LEU A 238 35.21 9.34 0.15
CA LEU A 238 35.73 10.70 0.04
C LEU A 238 37.14 10.76 -0.57
N ALA A 239 37.96 9.72 -0.35
CA ALA A 239 39.30 9.60 -0.92
C ALA A 239 39.33 9.48 -2.45
N GLU A 240 38.25 8.97 -3.06
CA GLU A 240 38.11 8.75 -4.51
C GLU A 240 37.37 9.89 -5.22
N MET A 241 36.86 10.87 -4.46
CA MET A 241 36.21 12.05 -5.02
C MET A 241 37.21 13.03 -5.66
N PRO A 242 36.79 13.79 -6.70
CA PRO A 242 37.63 14.82 -7.31
C PRO A 242 38.18 15.83 -6.30
N ASP A 243 39.41 16.29 -6.51
CA ASP A 243 40.09 17.26 -5.64
C ASP A 243 39.28 18.55 -5.46
N GLU A 244 38.64 19.01 -6.53
CA GLU A 244 37.76 20.19 -6.52
C GLU A 244 36.58 20.01 -5.56
N TYR A 245 35.95 18.83 -5.56
CA TYR A 245 34.85 18.50 -4.65
C TYR A 245 35.33 18.44 -3.21
N ARG A 246 36.49 17.81 -2.95
CA ARG A 246 37.07 17.74 -1.59
C ARG A 246 37.40 19.12 -1.04
N ALA A 247 37.97 19.99 -1.87
CA ALA A 247 38.24 21.38 -1.51
C ALA A 247 36.95 22.17 -1.23
N ALA A 248 35.93 22.04 -2.11
CA ALA A 248 34.64 22.68 -1.92
C ALA A 248 33.93 22.21 -0.64
N ARG A 249 34.02 20.91 -0.32
CA ARG A 249 33.50 20.31 0.91
C ARG A 249 34.19 20.84 2.16
N LEU A 250 35.52 20.97 2.15
CA LEU A 250 36.26 21.55 3.28
C LEU A 250 35.80 22.98 3.57
N VAL A 251 35.62 23.80 2.53
CA VAL A 251 35.13 25.18 2.68
C VAL A 251 33.69 25.20 3.20
N ALA A 252 32.79 24.41 2.61
CA ALA A 252 31.39 24.34 3.03
C ALA A 252 31.26 23.86 4.48
N GLN A 253 32.04 22.85 4.89
CA GLN A 253 32.01 22.31 6.25
C GLN A 253 32.60 23.29 7.27
N ALA A 254 33.68 24.00 6.92
CA ALA A 254 34.24 25.04 7.78
C ALA A 254 33.22 26.18 7.98
N ARG A 255 32.55 26.61 6.91
CA ARG A 255 31.50 27.63 6.96
C ARG A 255 30.28 27.16 7.76
N TYR A 256 29.88 25.90 7.58
CA TYR A 256 28.83 25.27 8.39
C TYR A 256 29.16 25.30 9.87
N ASN A 257 30.38 24.93 10.27
CA ASN A 257 30.79 24.91 11.68
C ASN A 257 30.78 26.32 12.29
N GLU A 258 31.20 27.33 11.53
CA GLU A 258 31.17 28.74 11.95
C GLU A 258 29.73 29.23 12.18
N LEU A 259 28.86 29.05 11.19
CA LEU A 259 27.45 29.47 11.26
C LEU A 259 26.68 28.66 12.31
N PHE A 260 26.98 27.38 12.46
CA PHE A 260 26.37 26.51 13.46
C PHE A 260 26.66 27.02 14.87
N ALA A 261 27.88 27.47 15.16
CA ALA A 261 28.22 28.01 16.48
C ALA A 261 27.41 29.28 16.81
N ASP A 262 27.31 30.22 15.87
CA ASP A 262 26.54 31.47 16.04
C ASP A 262 25.03 31.21 16.13
N ILE A 263 24.49 30.41 15.22
CA ILE A 263 23.06 30.07 15.19
C ILE A 263 22.67 29.25 16.42
N SER A 264 23.51 28.32 16.87
CA SER A 264 23.25 27.53 18.07
C SER A 264 23.15 28.41 19.32
N ALA A 265 24.02 29.43 19.45
CA ALA A 265 23.92 30.41 20.53
C ALA A 265 22.59 31.20 20.47
N LYS A 266 22.16 31.62 19.27
CA LYS A 266 20.88 32.32 19.06
C LYS A 266 19.68 31.44 19.36
N CYS A 267 19.64 30.22 18.84
CA CYS A 267 18.60 29.23 19.11
C CYS A 267 18.51 28.89 20.59
N LYS A 268 19.65 28.81 21.30
CA LYS A 268 19.65 28.58 22.74
C LYS A 268 19.01 29.74 23.51
N ALA A 269 19.40 30.98 23.19
CA ALA A 269 18.83 32.18 23.82
C ALA A 269 17.32 32.31 23.54
N GLU A 270 16.91 32.09 22.30
CA GLU A 270 15.48 32.08 21.91
C GLU A 270 14.73 30.94 22.60
N GLY A 271 15.36 29.76 22.74
CA GLY A 271 14.81 28.63 23.45
C GLY A 271 14.57 28.90 24.94
N ASP A 272 15.47 29.64 25.59
CA ASP A 272 15.29 30.05 26.99
C ASP A 272 14.11 31.02 27.14
N GLN A 273 13.95 31.98 26.22
CA GLN A 273 12.76 32.86 26.16
C GLN A 273 11.47 32.07 25.97
N VAL A 274 11.48 31.06 25.09
CA VAL A 274 10.34 30.17 24.86
C VAL A 274 10.01 29.37 26.12
N ARG A 275 11.01 28.90 26.87
CA ARG A 275 10.77 28.21 28.15
C ARG A 275 10.14 29.13 29.19
N GLU A 276 10.60 30.38 29.29
CA GLU A 276 10.00 31.41 30.15
C GLU A 276 8.55 31.73 29.75
N ALA A 277 8.24 31.73 28.45
CA ALA A 277 6.89 31.89 27.92
C ALA A 277 5.98 30.64 28.13
N GLY A 278 6.47 29.59 28.80
CA GLY A 278 5.70 28.38 29.12
C GLY A 278 5.95 27.19 28.18
N GLY A 279 6.90 27.29 27.25
CA GLY A 279 7.28 26.24 26.31
C GLY A 279 6.27 26.03 25.17
N LEU A 280 6.39 24.92 24.44
CA LEU A 280 5.48 24.62 23.33
C LEU A 280 4.05 24.37 23.85
N TYR A 281 3.09 25.06 23.25
CA TYR A 281 1.67 24.81 23.48
C TYR A 281 1.07 23.98 22.36
N VAL A 282 0.42 22.87 22.73
CA VAL A 282 -0.23 21.97 21.78
C VAL A 282 -1.74 22.05 21.92
N ILE A 283 -2.42 22.37 20.82
CA ILE A 283 -3.87 22.43 20.73
C ILE A 283 -4.35 21.25 19.88
N GLY A 284 -5.27 20.44 20.39
CA GLY A 284 -6.05 19.53 19.57
C GLY A 284 -7.40 20.15 19.23
N SER A 285 -7.72 20.33 17.95
CA SER A 285 -9.01 20.88 17.52
C SER A 285 -10.17 19.88 17.59
N GLU A 286 -9.84 18.62 17.89
CA GLU A 286 -10.73 17.46 17.93
C GLU A 286 -10.06 16.28 18.63
N ARG A 287 -10.86 15.30 19.04
CA ARG A 287 -10.40 13.99 19.50
C ARG A 287 -10.23 13.05 18.31
N HIS A 288 -9.13 12.32 18.27
CA HIS A 288 -8.96 11.25 17.30
C HIS A 288 -9.76 10.01 17.70
N GLU A 289 -9.89 9.07 16.76
CA GLU A 289 -10.52 7.77 16.99
C GLU A 289 -9.85 6.96 18.11
N SER A 290 -8.58 7.24 18.40
CA SER A 290 -7.83 6.59 19.48
C SER A 290 -7.10 7.59 20.37
N ARG A 291 -7.16 7.34 21.68
CA ARG A 291 -6.42 8.08 22.71
C ARG A 291 -4.92 8.06 22.48
N ARG A 292 -4.41 6.99 21.85
CA ARG A 292 -2.99 6.84 21.53
C ARG A 292 -2.49 7.92 20.57
N ILE A 293 -3.33 8.38 19.66
CA ILE A 293 -3.01 9.43 18.68
C ILE A 293 -3.06 10.79 19.36
N ASP A 294 -4.08 11.03 20.20
CA ASP A 294 -4.16 12.24 21.02
C ASP A 294 -2.93 12.41 21.93
N ASN A 295 -2.48 11.32 22.57
CA ASN A 295 -1.29 11.33 23.42
C ASN A 295 0.00 11.57 22.63
N GLN A 296 0.07 11.14 21.35
CA GLN A 296 1.20 11.48 20.48
C GLN A 296 1.23 12.97 20.16
N LEU A 297 0.05 13.59 19.94
CA LEU A 297 -0.05 15.03 19.75
C LEU A 297 0.40 15.77 21.03
N ARG A 298 -0.14 15.41 22.21
CA ARG A 298 0.32 15.97 23.51
C ARG A 298 1.83 15.80 23.72
N GLY A 299 2.37 14.65 23.34
CA GLY A 299 3.79 14.30 23.41
C GLY A 299 4.71 15.14 22.52
N ARG A 300 4.17 16.04 21.69
CA ARG A 300 4.98 17.05 20.98
C ARG A 300 5.52 18.12 21.91
N ALA A 301 4.81 18.42 23.01
CA ALA A 301 5.26 19.34 24.05
C ALA A 301 5.94 18.61 25.22
N GLY A 302 6.76 19.35 25.95
CA GLY A 302 7.39 18.91 27.20
C GLY A 302 8.49 17.86 27.04
N ARG A 303 9.24 17.92 25.94
CA ARG A 303 10.33 16.97 25.65
C ARG A 303 11.56 17.28 26.50
N GLN A 304 12.31 16.26 26.88
CA GLN A 304 13.55 16.41 27.70
C GLN A 304 13.36 17.29 28.94
N GLY A 305 12.18 17.23 29.57
CA GLY A 305 11.84 18.01 30.76
C GLY A 305 11.62 19.50 30.52
N ASP A 306 11.49 19.93 29.27
CA ASP A 306 11.07 21.28 28.94
C ASP A 306 9.65 21.57 29.46
N PRO A 307 9.34 22.85 29.80
CA PRO A 307 7.97 23.27 30.02
C PRO A 307 7.15 23.12 28.74
N GLY A 308 5.84 23.01 28.91
CA GLY A 308 4.90 22.94 27.82
C GLY A 308 3.49 22.74 28.34
N SER A 309 2.51 23.03 27.51
CA SER A 309 1.11 22.77 27.84
C SER A 309 0.39 22.08 26.69
N SER A 310 -0.66 21.33 26.99
CA SER A 310 -1.58 20.82 25.98
C SER A 310 -3.03 21.06 26.39
N ARG A 311 -3.90 21.28 25.40
CA ARG A 311 -5.35 21.40 25.59
C ARG A 311 -6.09 20.90 24.36
N PHE A 312 -7.28 20.35 24.54
CA PHE A 312 -8.17 20.02 23.43
C PHE A 312 -9.42 20.87 23.48
N TYR A 313 -9.86 21.27 22.28
CA TYR A 313 -11.07 22.02 22.02
C TYR A 313 -12.00 21.11 21.23
N LEU A 314 -13.19 20.86 21.74
CA LEU A 314 -14.13 19.91 21.18
C LEU A 314 -15.47 20.58 20.93
N SER A 315 -16.22 20.08 19.97
CA SER A 315 -17.59 20.49 19.68
C SER A 315 -18.52 19.28 19.71
N LEU A 316 -19.77 19.49 20.12
CA LEU A 316 -20.82 18.48 19.99
C LEU A 316 -21.12 18.13 18.51
N GLU A 317 -20.71 18.99 17.58
CA GLU A 317 -20.83 18.80 16.14
C GLU A 317 -19.61 18.11 15.51
N ASP A 318 -18.57 17.76 16.27
CA ASP A 318 -17.41 17.04 15.75
C ASP A 318 -17.78 15.62 15.29
N GLU A 319 -16.99 15.05 14.37
CA GLU A 319 -17.29 13.76 13.75
C GLU A 319 -17.43 12.63 14.78
N LEU A 320 -16.48 12.54 15.71
CA LEU A 320 -16.53 11.59 16.82
C LEU A 320 -17.80 11.79 17.65
N MET A 321 -18.21 13.04 17.89
CA MET A 321 -19.41 13.31 18.67
C MET A 321 -20.67 12.96 17.90
N ARG A 322 -20.76 13.24 16.60
CA ARG A 322 -21.93 12.89 15.76
C ARG A 322 -22.24 11.39 15.77
N LEU A 323 -21.19 10.55 15.80
CA LEU A 323 -21.36 9.09 15.85
C LEU A 323 -22.01 8.59 17.15
N PHE A 324 -21.93 9.34 18.25
CA PHE A 324 -22.38 8.90 19.58
C PHE A 324 -23.36 9.85 20.28
N ALA A 325 -23.50 11.08 19.82
CA ALA A 325 -24.43 12.09 20.34
C ALA A 325 -25.84 11.93 19.76
N THR A 326 -26.26 10.70 19.45
CA THR A 326 -27.64 10.42 19.01
C THR A 326 -28.56 10.29 20.22
N GLY A 327 -29.69 11.02 20.21
CA GLY A 327 -30.77 10.87 21.19
C GLY A 327 -30.83 11.94 22.27
N ALA A 328 -31.16 11.53 23.51
CA ALA A 328 -31.49 12.44 24.62
C ALA A 328 -30.36 13.41 25.01
N LEU A 329 -29.11 13.03 24.79
CA LEU A 329 -27.94 13.83 25.15
C LEU A 329 -27.80 15.10 24.29
N SER A 330 -27.99 14.98 22.97
CA SER A 330 -28.03 16.13 22.04
C SER A 330 -29.23 17.05 22.33
N TRP A 331 -30.39 16.46 22.66
CA TRP A 331 -31.60 17.22 22.98
C TRP A 331 -31.49 18.02 24.29
N VAL A 332 -30.94 17.44 25.36
CA VAL A 332 -30.75 18.12 26.65
C VAL A 332 -29.67 19.21 26.54
N MET A 333 -28.57 18.93 25.84
CA MET A 333 -27.48 19.90 25.69
C MET A 333 -27.83 21.04 24.72
N GLY A 334 -28.69 20.80 23.72
CA GLY A 334 -29.07 21.81 22.74
C GLY A 334 -29.95 22.96 23.28
N ARG A 335 -30.71 22.74 24.36
CA ARG A 335 -31.73 23.69 24.84
C ARG A 335 -31.35 24.48 26.10
N ALA A 336 -30.31 24.07 26.82
CA ALA A 336 -30.00 24.58 28.16
C ALA A 336 -28.65 25.29 28.30
N LEU A 337 -27.82 25.32 27.25
CA LEU A 337 -26.44 25.82 27.32
C LEU A 337 -26.22 26.98 26.34
N PRO A 338 -25.52 28.06 26.76
CA PRO A 338 -25.00 29.10 25.87
C PRO A 338 -24.12 28.50 24.77
N ASP A 339 -24.10 29.12 23.60
CA ASP A 339 -23.33 28.61 22.45
C ASP A 339 -21.83 28.93 22.58
N ASP A 340 -21.47 29.96 23.35
CA ASP A 340 -20.15 30.58 23.45
C ASP A 340 -19.37 30.22 24.75
N GLU A 341 -20.00 29.56 25.71
CA GLU A 341 -19.35 29.15 26.96
C GLU A 341 -18.83 27.70 26.91
N ALA A 342 -17.63 27.49 27.46
CA ALA A 342 -17.05 26.15 27.56
C ALA A 342 -17.82 25.29 28.58
N ILE A 343 -18.27 24.12 28.13
CA ILE A 343 -19.01 23.15 28.93
C ILE A 343 -18.01 22.29 29.72
N GLU A 344 -17.74 22.67 30.97
CA GLU A 344 -16.89 21.89 31.89
C GLU A 344 -17.71 20.91 32.75
N HIS A 345 -18.50 20.04 32.11
CA HIS A 345 -19.28 19.02 32.84
C HIS A 345 -18.63 17.63 32.77
N LYS A 346 -18.31 17.06 33.94
CA LYS A 346 -17.75 15.69 34.10
C LYS A 346 -18.54 14.60 33.36
N MET A 347 -19.83 14.80 33.12
CA MET A 347 -20.68 13.88 32.36
C MET A 347 -20.30 13.83 30.88
N VAL A 348 -19.99 14.98 30.27
CA VAL A 348 -19.68 15.10 28.84
C VAL A 348 -18.30 14.51 28.56
N THR A 349 -17.30 14.79 29.41
CA THR A 349 -15.96 14.17 29.34
C THR A 349 -16.04 12.65 29.37
N LYS A 350 -16.84 12.06 30.28
CA LYS A 350 -17.06 10.61 30.32
C LYS A 350 -17.75 10.05 29.09
N ALA A 351 -18.64 10.82 28.45
CA ALA A 351 -19.30 10.41 27.22
C ALA A 351 -18.30 10.36 26.05
N ILE A 352 -17.44 11.36 25.92
CA ILE A 352 -16.35 11.41 24.94
C ILE A 352 -15.39 10.23 25.13
N GLU A 353 -14.98 9.97 26.37
CA GLU A 353 -14.11 8.85 26.70
C GLU A 353 -14.68 7.48 26.31
N ARG A 354 -16.00 7.30 26.45
CA ARG A 354 -16.72 6.09 26.04
C ARG A 354 -16.84 5.99 24.52
N ALA A 355 -17.11 7.10 23.84
CA ALA A 355 -17.15 7.17 22.39
C ALA A 355 -15.81 6.70 21.78
N GLN A 356 -14.69 7.26 22.25
CA GLN A 356 -13.35 6.82 21.80
C GLN A 356 -13.12 5.33 22.07
N SER A 357 -13.39 4.85 23.29
CA SER A 357 -13.18 3.42 23.61
C SER A 357 -14.04 2.48 22.75
N THR A 358 -15.24 2.92 22.35
CA THR A 358 -16.11 2.15 21.45
C THR A 358 -15.53 2.10 20.03
N VAL A 359 -15.02 3.23 19.51
CA VAL A 359 -14.34 3.27 18.20
C VAL A 359 -13.06 2.43 18.22
N GLU A 360 -12.26 2.52 19.29
CA GLU A 360 -11.05 1.70 19.48
C GLU A 360 -11.38 0.21 19.44
N THR A 361 -12.44 -0.21 20.16
CA THR A 361 -12.90 -1.61 20.18
C THR A 361 -13.35 -2.06 18.79
N ARG A 362 -14.16 -1.25 18.11
CA ARG A 362 -14.60 -1.51 16.73
C ARG A 362 -13.41 -1.67 15.78
N ASN A 363 -12.43 -0.78 15.86
CA ASN A 363 -11.23 -0.84 15.02
C ASN A 363 -10.37 -2.06 15.35
N ALA A 364 -10.27 -2.45 16.63
CA ALA A 364 -9.58 -3.67 17.05
C ALA A 364 -10.28 -4.93 16.52
N GLU A 365 -11.62 -4.97 16.54
CA GLU A 365 -12.41 -6.06 15.95
C GLU A 365 -12.22 -6.15 14.43
N ILE A 366 -12.21 -5.02 13.71
CA ILE A 366 -11.94 -4.98 12.28
C ILE A 366 -10.56 -5.59 11.99
N ARG A 367 -9.51 -5.15 12.70
CA ARG A 367 -8.14 -5.69 12.52
C ARG A 367 -8.07 -7.18 12.84
N LYS A 368 -8.73 -7.61 13.92
CA LYS A 368 -8.80 -9.03 14.31
C LYS A 368 -9.51 -9.87 13.24
N ASN A 369 -10.58 -9.36 12.66
CA ASN A 369 -11.31 -10.04 11.59
C ASN A 369 -10.45 -10.13 10.32
N VAL A 370 -9.80 -9.04 9.90
CA VAL A 370 -8.87 -9.06 8.76
C VAL A 370 -7.77 -10.11 8.96
N LEU A 371 -7.17 -10.18 10.15
CA LEU A 371 -6.16 -11.18 10.48
C LEU A 371 -6.70 -12.61 10.40
N LYS A 372 -7.88 -12.88 10.98
CA LYS A 372 -8.50 -14.21 10.97
C LYS A 372 -8.74 -14.76 9.56
N TYR A 373 -9.21 -13.92 8.64
CA TYR A 373 -9.40 -14.32 7.24
C TYR A 373 -8.06 -14.57 6.54
N ASP A 374 -7.06 -13.69 6.77
CA ASP A 374 -5.72 -13.84 6.20
C ASP A 374 -4.95 -15.02 6.80
N GLU A 375 -5.23 -15.48 8.03
CA GLU A 375 -4.60 -16.68 8.60
C GLU A 375 -4.84 -17.92 7.74
N VAL A 376 -6.04 -18.08 7.17
CA VAL A 376 -6.38 -19.18 6.26
C VAL A 376 -5.56 -19.06 4.97
N MET A 377 -5.54 -17.87 4.37
CA MET A 377 -4.76 -17.60 3.16
C MET A 377 -3.25 -17.74 3.37
N ASN A 378 -2.77 -17.41 4.58
CA ASN A 378 -1.38 -17.47 4.95
C ASN A 378 -0.89 -18.92 5.05
N GLU A 379 -1.67 -19.84 5.61
CA GLU A 379 -1.31 -21.26 5.64
C GLU A 379 -1.22 -21.85 4.22
N GLN A 380 -2.20 -21.55 3.36
CA GLN A 380 -2.17 -21.97 1.95
C GLN A 380 -0.95 -21.40 1.22
N ARG A 381 -0.65 -20.12 1.44
CA ARG A 381 0.48 -19.43 0.81
C ARG A 381 1.83 -19.99 1.24
N LYS A 382 2.00 -20.36 2.53
CA LYS A 382 3.23 -21.01 3.00
C LYS A 382 3.52 -22.27 2.19
N VAL A 383 2.50 -23.10 1.93
CA VAL A 383 2.65 -24.32 1.13
C VAL A 383 3.06 -24.00 -0.31
N ILE A 384 2.36 -23.05 -0.95
CA ILE A 384 2.66 -22.66 -2.33
C ILE A 384 4.04 -22.02 -2.46
N TYR A 385 4.42 -21.15 -1.53
CA TYR A 385 5.71 -20.45 -1.57
C TYR A 385 6.85 -21.42 -1.26
N MET A 386 6.69 -22.30 -0.27
CA MET A 386 7.67 -23.36 -0.01
C MET A 386 7.89 -24.23 -1.25
N ARG A 387 6.83 -24.65 -1.93
CA ARG A 387 6.93 -25.46 -3.15
C ARG A 387 7.57 -24.69 -4.30
N ARG A 388 7.22 -23.41 -4.47
CA ARG A 388 7.84 -22.52 -5.46
C ARG A 388 9.34 -22.37 -5.20
N ASP A 389 9.74 -22.14 -3.96
CA ASP A 389 11.14 -21.96 -3.57
C ASP A 389 11.94 -23.25 -3.80
N GLN A 390 11.40 -24.42 -3.44
CA GLN A 390 12.02 -25.72 -3.74
C GLN A 390 12.31 -25.90 -5.24
N ILE A 391 11.38 -25.49 -6.11
CA ILE A 391 11.55 -25.60 -7.56
C ILE A 391 12.63 -24.61 -8.06
N LEU A 392 12.65 -23.40 -7.51
CA LEU A 392 13.64 -22.37 -7.85
C LEU A 392 15.05 -22.74 -7.36
N ASP A 393 15.15 -23.43 -6.23
CA ASP A 393 16.40 -23.95 -5.66
C ASP A 393 16.95 -25.16 -6.44
N GLY A 394 16.21 -25.66 -7.44
CA GLY A 394 16.68 -26.70 -8.35
C GLY A 394 16.48 -28.13 -7.84
N VAL A 395 15.52 -28.36 -6.94
CA VAL A 395 15.14 -29.71 -6.51
C VAL A 395 14.74 -30.56 -7.73
N ASP A 396 15.20 -31.82 -7.76
CA ASP A 396 14.83 -32.79 -8.80
C ASP A 396 13.36 -33.18 -8.65
N LEU A 397 12.56 -32.89 -9.69
CA LEU A 397 11.13 -33.14 -9.72
C LEU A 397 10.76 -34.53 -10.28
N LYS A 398 11.73 -35.40 -10.62
CA LYS A 398 11.43 -36.76 -11.13
C LYS A 398 10.52 -37.54 -10.20
N VAL A 399 10.89 -37.56 -8.92
CA VAL A 399 10.19 -38.33 -7.89
C VAL A 399 8.77 -37.80 -7.75
N ALA A 400 8.63 -36.47 -7.65
CA ALA A 400 7.34 -35.82 -7.60
C ALA A 400 6.50 -36.08 -8.88
N ALA A 401 7.12 -36.15 -10.06
CA ALA A 401 6.44 -36.46 -11.30
C ALA A 401 5.86 -37.89 -11.31
N LEU A 402 6.62 -38.88 -10.83
CA LEU A 402 6.16 -40.25 -10.66
C LEU A 402 5.05 -40.37 -9.62
N GLU A 403 5.14 -39.61 -8.52
CA GLU A 403 4.07 -39.53 -7.52
C GLU A 403 2.78 -38.93 -8.11
N TYR A 404 2.87 -37.81 -8.84
CA TYR A 404 1.68 -37.21 -9.49
C TYR A 404 1.10 -38.09 -10.60
N MET A 405 1.93 -38.87 -11.29
CA MET A 405 1.46 -39.88 -12.23
C MET A 405 0.67 -40.97 -11.52
N ALA A 406 1.20 -41.54 -10.44
CA ALA A 406 0.52 -42.54 -9.62
C ALA A 406 -0.85 -42.01 -9.14
N GLU A 407 -0.87 -40.81 -8.55
CA GLU A 407 -2.12 -40.16 -8.09
C GLU A 407 -3.12 -39.94 -9.22
N ALA A 408 -2.66 -39.56 -10.41
CA ALA A 408 -3.52 -39.38 -11.58
C ALA A 408 -4.11 -40.70 -12.08
N VAL A 409 -3.33 -41.79 -12.08
CA VAL A 409 -3.80 -43.12 -12.47
C VAL A 409 -4.83 -43.64 -11.46
N ASP A 410 -4.55 -43.52 -10.17
CA ASP A 410 -5.50 -43.89 -9.11
C ASP A 410 -6.83 -43.15 -9.27
N ALA A 411 -6.79 -41.83 -9.44
CA ALA A 411 -8.00 -41.02 -9.60
C ALA A 411 -8.81 -41.40 -10.85
N LEU A 412 -8.15 -41.76 -11.96
CA LEU A 412 -8.81 -42.20 -13.18
C LEU A 412 -9.47 -43.57 -13.00
N ILE A 413 -8.77 -44.52 -12.37
CA ILE A 413 -9.32 -45.85 -12.10
C ILE A 413 -10.50 -45.74 -11.12
N GLU A 414 -10.38 -44.98 -10.04
CA GLU A 414 -11.48 -44.75 -9.09
C GLU A 414 -12.72 -44.12 -9.75
N THR A 415 -12.52 -43.23 -10.74
CA THR A 415 -13.61 -42.53 -11.43
C THR A 415 -14.35 -43.44 -12.42
N HIS A 416 -13.63 -44.28 -13.17
CA HIS A 416 -14.19 -45.09 -14.26
C HIS A 416 -14.50 -46.54 -13.84
N CYS A 417 -13.89 -47.03 -12.76
CA CYS A 417 -14.04 -48.39 -12.23
C CYS A 417 -14.53 -48.34 -10.78
N VAL A 418 -15.70 -47.71 -10.58
CA VAL A 418 -16.31 -47.44 -9.27
C VAL A 418 -16.76 -48.72 -8.54
N SER A 419 -17.06 -49.78 -9.29
CA SER A 419 -17.61 -51.04 -8.79
C SER A 419 -16.53 -52.10 -8.63
N GLU A 420 -16.67 -53.00 -7.64
CA GLU A 420 -15.85 -54.22 -7.55
C GLU A 420 -16.16 -55.21 -8.68
N ALA A 421 -17.32 -55.06 -9.34
CA ALA A 421 -17.73 -55.87 -10.47
C ALA A 421 -17.18 -55.29 -11.78
N ASP A 422 -16.56 -56.16 -12.58
CA ASP A 422 -15.84 -55.83 -13.82
C ASP A 422 -16.77 -55.44 -14.98
N ASP A 423 -18.04 -55.82 -14.91
CA ASP A 423 -19.07 -55.55 -15.91
C ASP A 423 -19.64 -54.11 -15.84
N GLU A 424 -19.41 -53.40 -14.74
CA GLU A 424 -19.84 -52.01 -14.54
C GLU A 424 -18.71 -50.99 -14.84
N TRP A 425 -17.54 -51.43 -15.28
CA TRP A 425 -16.39 -50.56 -15.57
C TRP A 425 -16.55 -49.81 -16.91
N ASP A 426 -16.33 -48.49 -16.90
CA ASP A 426 -16.28 -47.67 -18.12
C ASP A 426 -14.87 -47.69 -18.76
N LEU A 427 -14.50 -48.83 -19.34
CA LEU A 427 -13.18 -48.99 -19.99
C LEU A 427 -13.00 -48.11 -21.23
N GLU A 428 -14.10 -47.76 -21.91
CA GLU A 428 -14.07 -46.83 -23.05
C GLU A 428 -13.76 -45.40 -22.58
N GLY A 429 -14.42 -44.94 -21.52
CA GLY A 429 -14.17 -43.67 -20.85
C GLY A 429 -12.75 -43.57 -20.32
N LEU A 430 -12.29 -44.59 -19.59
CA LEU A 430 -10.94 -44.67 -19.04
C LEU A 430 -9.87 -44.57 -20.14
N THR A 431 -10.00 -45.36 -21.22
CA THR A 431 -9.04 -45.33 -22.33
C THR A 431 -8.99 -43.97 -23.01
N LYS A 432 -10.15 -43.32 -23.18
CA LYS A 432 -10.24 -42.00 -23.80
C LYS A 432 -9.59 -40.93 -22.93
N GLU A 433 -9.78 -40.99 -21.61
CA GLU A 433 -9.21 -40.02 -20.68
C GLU A 433 -7.71 -40.23 -20.49
N LEU A 434 -7.22 -41.46 -20.41
CA LEU A 434 -5.78 -41.78 -20.35
C LEU A 434 -5.01 -41.17 -21.52
N LYS A 435 -5.57 -41.18 -22.73
CA LYS A 435 -4.98 -40.53 -23.91
C LYS A 435 -4.83 -39.02 -23.80
N THR A 436 -5.57 -38.37 -22.89
CA THR A 436 -5.40 -36.93 -22.61
C THR A 436 -4.21 -36.64 -21.71
N TYR A 437 -3.73 -37.63 -20.94
CA TYR A 437 -2.56 -37.50 -20.06
C TYR A 437 -1.26 -37.79 -20.78
N TRP A 438 -1.19 -38.87 -21.58
CA TRP A 438 -0.05 -39.13 -22.47
C TRP A 438 -0.47 -39.96 -23.69
N PRO A 439 0.27 -39.86 -24.81
CA PRO A 439 0.10 -40.75 -25.95
C PRO A 439 0.34 -42.22 -25.57
N ASN A 440 -0.67 -43.07 -25.75
CA ASN A 440 -0.59 -44.50 -25.47
C ASN A 440 -1.49 -45.33 -26.41
N ASP A 441 -1.14 -46.62 -26.52
CA ASP A 441 -1.85 -47.63 -27.30
C ASP A 441 -2.71 -48.57 -26.44
N LEU A 442 -3.09 -48.14 -25.23
CA LEU A 442 -4.00 -48.90 -24.39
C LEU A 442 -5.38 -48.96 -25.07
N THR A 443 -5.97 -50.14 -25.08
CA THR A 443 -7.31 -50.40 -25.63
C THR A 443 -8.21 -50.95 -24.54
N PRO A 444 -9.55 -50.81 -24.66
CA PRO A 444 -10.48 -51.43 -23.72
C PRO A 444 -10.24 -52.93 -23.57
N ASP A 445 -9.92 -53.62 -24.67
CA ASP A 445 -9.60 -55.06 -24.67
C ASP A 445 -8.31 -55.39 -23.89
N HIS A 446 -7.32 -54.51 -23.88
CA HIS A 446 -6.09 -54.69 -23.09
C HIS A 446 -6.36 -54.45 -21.60
N LEU A 447 -7.15 -53.43 -21.27
CA LEU A 447 -7.49 -53.11 -19.88
C LEU A 447 -8.45 -54.14 -19.27
N GLY A 448 -9.42 -54.63 -20.05
CA GLY A 448 -10.39 -55.66 -19.64
C GLY A 448 -9.80 -57.06 -19.43
N GLN A 449 -8.53 -57.28 -19.78
CA GLN A 449 -7.79 -58.49 -19.39
C GLN A 449 -7.29 -58.43 -17.93
N SER A 450 -7.39 -57.28 -17.27
CA SER A 450 -7.03 -57.10 -15.88
C SER A 450 -8.08 -57.73 -14.97
N SER A 451 -7.66 -58.60 -14.06
CA SER A 451 -8.60 -59.31 -13.17
C SER A 451 -9.16 -58.48 -12.02
N ASN A 452 -8.54 -57.32 -11.74
CA ASN A 452 -8.93 -56.38 -10.69
C ASN A 452 -8.30 -55.00 -10.97
N THR A 453 -8.73 -53.99 -10.21
CA THR A 453 -8.23 -52.62 -10.28
C THR A 453 -6.72 -52.53 -10.01
N ASP A 454 -6.18 -53.34 -9.09
CA ASP A 454 -4.73 -53.35 -8.79
C ASP A 454 -3.88 -53.74 -10.00
N LYS A 455 -4.26 -54.80 -10.73
CA LYS A 455 -3.53 -55.19 -11.94
C LYS A 455 -3.70 -54.18 -13.07
N MET A 456 -4.86 -53.53 -13.13
CA MET A 456 -5.08 -52.46 -14.10
C MET A 456 -4.20 -51.25 -13.78
N TYR A 457 -4.05 -50.91 -12.50
CA TYR A 457 -3.12 -49.89 -12.03
C TYR A 457 -1.69 -50.23 -12.48
N ASP A 458 -1.22 -51.45 -12.22
CA ASP A 458 0.13 -51.89 -12.64
C ASP A 458 0.35 -51.72 -14.15
N VAL A 459 -0.61 -52.18 -14.97
CA VAL A 459 -0.53 -52.08 -16.45
C VAL A 459 -0.48 -50.63 -16.91
N VAL A 460 -1.31 -49.76 -16.34
CA VAL A 460 -1.38 -48.34 -16.71
C VAL A 460 -0.13 -47.60 -16.23
N MET A 461 0.34 -47.88 -15.02
CA MET A 461 1.50 -47.23 -14.43
C MET A 461 2.81 -47.64 -15.11
N ASP A 462 2.95 -48.92 -15.49
CA ASP A 462 4.07 -49.41 -16.31
C ASP A 462 4.09 -48.70 -17.67
N ASN A 463 2.93 -48.53 -18.29
CA ASN A 463 2.81 -47.80 -19.55
C ASN A 463 3.19 -46.32 -19.42
N ALA A 464 2.68 -45.64 -18.38
CA ALA A 464 2.99 -44.24 -18.09
C ALA A 464 4.48 -44.03 -17.82
N THR A 465 5.08 -44.89 -16.99
CA THR A 465 6.50 -44.82 -16.62
C THR A 465 7.40 -45.07 -17.83
N ALA A 466 7.10 -46.08 -18.64
CA ALA A 466 7.84 -46.36 -19.86
C ALA A 466 7.79 -45.17 -20.85
N TYR A 467 6.64 -44.52 -20.98
CA TYR A 467 6.51 -43.33 -21.80
C TYR A 467 7.32 -42.15 -21.24
N TYR A 468 7.27 -41.92 -19.94
CA TYR A 468 8.06 -40.87 -19.29
C TYR A 468 9.57 -41.10 -19.46
N GLU A 469 10.05 -42.34 -19.34
CA GLU A 469 11.47 -42.68 -19.58
C GLU A 469 11.88 -42.46 -21.04
N LEU A 470 11.02 -42.81 -22.01
CA LEU A 470 11.25 -42.51 -23.42
C LEU A 470 11.44 -41.01 -23.64
N ARG A 471 10.61 -40.18 -23.00
CA ARG A 471 10.69 -38.71 -23.06
C ARG A 471 11.98 -38.17 -22.44
N GLU A 472 12.42 -38.73 -21.33
CA GLU A 472 13.70 -38.36 -20.70
C GLU A 472 14.90 -38.66 -21.62
N VAL A 473 14.85 -39.77 -22.38
CA VAL A 473 15.86 -40.10 -23.39
C VAL A 473 15.81 -39.13 -24.57
N GLU A 474 14.61 -38.80 -25.09
CA GLU A 474 14.43 -37.88 -26.22
C GLU A 474 14.94 -36.46 -25.92
N LEU A 475 14.60 -35.93 -24.73
CA LEU A 475 14.94 -34.57 -24.35
C LEU A 475 16.31 -34.45 -23.70
N THR A 476 16.89 -35.56 -23.24
CA THR A 476 17.99 -35.64 -22.26
C THR A 476 17.57 -35.22 -20.85
N SER A 477 18.17 -35.86 -19.83
CA SER A 477 17.79 -35.65 -18.43
C SER A 477 17.88 -34.19 -17.98
N VAL A 478 18.92 -33.45 -18.39
CA VAL A 478 19.09 -32.03 -18.01
C VAL A 478 17.95 -31.16 -18.52
N VAL A 479 17.59 -31.28 -19.80
CA VAL A 479 16.50 -30.50 -20.40
C VAL A 479 15.15 -30.94 -19.85
N MET A 480 14.96 -32.24 -19.56
CA MET A 480 13.74 -32.74 -18.94
C MET A 480 13.51 -32.09 -17.57
N ARG A 481 14.56 -31.98 -16.73
CA ARG A 481 14.46 -31.27 -15.44
C ARG A 481 14.15 -29.79 -15.60
N ASP A 482 14.76 -29.12 -16.59
CA ASP A 482 14.45 -27.71 -16.87
C ASP A 482 12.99 -27.52 -17.29
N VAL A 483 12.48 -28.41 -18.17
CA VAL A 483 11.08 -28.44 -18.60
C VAL A 483 10.16 -28.62 -17.40
N GLU A 484 10.41 -29.63 -16.56
CA GLU A 484 9.59 -29.90 -15.38
C GLU A 484 9.49 -28.68 -14.47
N ARG A 485 10.64 -28.03 -14.19
CA ARG A 485 10.67 -26.83 -13.36
C ARG A 485 9.87 -25.69 -13.99
N GLN A 486 10.06 -25.40 -15.28
CA GLN A 486 9.34 -24.33 -15.97
C GLN A 486 7.84 -24.58 -16.05
N VAL A 487 7.45 -25.81 -16.39
CA VAL A 487 6.04 -26.23 -16.49
C VAL A 487 5.38 -26.14 -15.11
N MET A 488 6.00 -26.70 -14.07
CA MET A 488 5.46 -26.65 -12.71
C MET A 488 5.31 -25.21 -12.21
N LEU A 489 6.32 -24.35 -12.40
CA LEU A 489 6.23 -22.94 -11.98
C LEU A 489 5.09 -22.20 -12.69
N ARG A 490 4.92 -22.42 -14.00
CA ARG A 490 3.84 -21.80 -14.77
C ARG A 490 2.46 -22.26 -14.31
N ILE A 491 2.30 -23.56 -14.04
CA ILE A 491 1.04 -24.13 -13.56
C ILE A 491 0.72 -23.60 -12.17
N ILE A 492 1.67 -23.63 -11.24
CA ILE A 492 1.48 -23.10 -9.88
C ILE A 492 1.07 -21.63 -9.96
N ASP A 493 1.77 -20.81 -10.74
CA ASP A 493 1.48 -19.37 -10.85
C ASP A 493 0.10 -19.09 -11.46
N GLN A 494 -0.33 -19.86 -12.47
CA GLN A 494 -1.66 -19.71 -13.05
C GLN A 494 -2.75 -20.15 -12.06
N ARG A 495 -2.66 -21.37 -11.54
CA ARG A 495 -3.66 -21.95 -10.64
C ARG A 495 -3.78 -21.18 -9.33
N TRP A 496 -2.65 -20.68 -8.80
CA TRP A 496 -2.67 -19.85 -7.60
C TRP A 496 -3.38 -18.51 -7.83
N ARG A 497 -3.18 -17.86 -8.99
CA ARG A 497 -3.90 -16.61 -9.31
C ARG A 497 -5.40 -16.83 -9.46
N GLU A 498 -5.79 -17.90 -10.15
CA GLU A 498 -7.20 -18.32 -10.26
C GLU A 498 -7.79 -18.56 -8.85
N HIS A 499 -7.09 -19.28 -7.99
CA HIS A 499 -7.51 -19.51 -6.61
C HIS A 499 -7.64 -18.23 -5.77
N LEU A 500 -6.70 -17.28 -5.90
CA LEU A 500 -6.82 -15.99 -5.22
C LEU A 500 -8.07 -15.22 -5.64
N GLU A 501 -8.39 -15.23 -6.94
CA GLU A 501 -9.61 -14.61 -7.47
C GLU A 501 -10.88 -15.29 -6.92
N GLU A 502 -10.92 -16.62 -6.91
CA GLU A 502 -12.06 -17.36 -6.36
C GLU A 502 -12.22 -17.13 -4.84
N MET A 503 -11.11 -17.02 -4.10
CA MET A 503 -11.12 -16.69 -2.68
C MET A 503 -11.64 -15.27 -2.41
N ASP A 504 -11.26 -14.28 -3.23
CA ASP A 504 -11.80 -12.92 -3.12
C ASP A 504 -13.34 -12.92 -3.29
N TYR A 505 -13.86 -13.66 -4.29
CA TYR A 505 -15.31 -13.82 -4.49
C TYR A 505 -16.01 -14.54 -3.34
N LEU A 506 -15.38 -15.58 -2.78
CA LEU A 506 -15.91 -16.27 -1.61
C LEU A 506 -16.05 -15.30 -0.42
N GLN A 507 -15.11 -14.38 -0.25
CA GLN A 507 -15.06 -13.47 0.90
C GLN A 507 -16.24 -12.49 0.88
N GLU A 508 -16.64 -12.00 -0.30
CA GLU A 508 -17.80 -11.14 -0.46
C GLU A 508 -19.11 -11.83 -0.06
N GLY A 509 -19.26 -13.10 -0.45
CA GLY A 509 -20.47 -13.88 -0.23
C GLY A 509 -20.61 -14.46 1.18
N ILE A 510 -19.49 -14.74 1.85
CA ILE A 510 -19.49 -15.51 3.11
C ILE A 510 -20.21 -14.78 4.24
N ASN A 511 -20.17 -13.44 4.25
CA ASN A 511 -20.83 -12.64 5.28
C ASN A 511 -22.36 -12.78 5.26
N LEU A 512 -22.96 -13.15 4.12
CA LEU A 512 -24.41 -13.41 4.02
C LEU A 512 -24.82 -14.70 4.76
N ARG A 513 -23.90 -15.64 4.97
CA ARG A 513 -24.16 -16.88 5.72
C ARG A 513 -24.46 -16.62 7.19
N ALA A 514 -24.02 -15.47 7.73
CA ALA A 514 -24.37 -15.03 9.09
C ALA A 514 -25.89 -14.92 9.30
N MET A 515 -26.66 -14.63 8.24
CA MET A 515 -28.13 -14.59 8.31
C MET A 515 -28.74 -15.96 8.62
N GLY A 516 -28.04 -17.05 8.30
CA GLY A 516 -28.46 -18.43 8.59
C GLY A 516 -27.93 -18.99 9.91
N GLN A 517 -27.45 -18.13 10.83
CA GLN A 517 -26.84 -18.53 12.11
C GLN A 517 -25.61 -19.45 11.96
N LYS A 518 -24.96 -19.43 10.79
CA LYS A 518 -23.66 -20.06 10.59
C LYS A 518 -22.54 -19.05 10.83
N ASP A 519 -21.43 -19.50 11.41
CA ASP A 519 -20.23 -18.67 11.56
C ASP A 519 -19.54 -18.48 10.19
N PRO A 520 -19.47 -17.26 9.65
CA PRO A 520 -18.83 -17.01 8.36
C PRO A 520 -17.37 -17.45 8.29
N LEU A 521 -16.62 -17.35 9.40
CA LEU A 521 -15.21 -17.72 9.41
C LEU A 521 -15.03 -19.24 9.25
N ALA A 522 -15.88 -20.03 9.90
CA ALA A 522 -15.83 -21.48 9.79
C ALA A 522 -16.20 -21.95 8.37
N GLU A 523 -17.20 -21.33 7.74
CA GLU A 523 -17.55 -21.64 6.35
C GLU A 523 -16.44 -21.18 5.38
N TRP A 524 -15.82 -20.02 5.62
CA TRP A 524 -14.63 -19.55 4.87
C TRP A 524 -13.47 -20.55 4.95
N GLN A 525 -13.18 -21.06 6.15
CA GLN A 525 -12.14 -22.07 6.36
C GLN A 525 -12.45 -23.37 5.62
N ARG A 526 -13.69 -23.86 5.70
CA ARG A 526 -14.10 -25.11 5.05
C ARG A 526 -14.06 -25.00 3.54
N GLU A 527 -14.77 -24.04 2.96
CA GLU A 527 -14.87 -23.85 1.51
C GLU A 527 -13.50 -23.47 0.92
N GLY A 528 -12.73 -22.61 1.60
CA GLY A 528 -11.37 -22.26 1.17
C GLY A 528 -10.40 -23.43 1.21
N TYR A 529 -10.52 -24.36 2.17
CA TYR A 529 -9.72 -25.59 2.19
C TYR A 529 -10.11 -26.57 1.08
N GLU A 530 -11.41 -26.73 0.80
CA GLU A 530 -11.91 -27.55 -0.31
C GLU A 530 -11.40 -27.02 -1.67
N MET A 531 -11.50 -25.71 -1.90
CA MET A 531 -10.99 -25.04 -3.11
C MET A 531 -9.48 -25.19 -3.25
N PHE A 532 -8.73 -25.00 -2.16
CA PHE A 532 -7.28 -25.19 -2.16
C PHE A 532 -6.89 -26.64 -2.48
N GLY A 533 -7.61 -27.62 -1.92
CA GLY A 533 -7.42 -29.03 -2.24
C GLY A 533 -7.70 -29.34 -3.72
N ALA A 534 -8.79 -28.79 -4.28
CA ALA A 534 -9.12 -28.92 -5.69
C ALA A 534 -8.04 -28.29 -6.59
N MET A 535 -7.54 -27.10 -6.23
CA MET A 535 -6.44 -26.44 -6.92
C MET A 535 -5.17 -27.31 -6.91
N MET A 536 -4.79 -27.87 -5.76
CA MET A 536 -3.60 -28.72 -5.65
C MET A 536 -3.71 -30.00 -6.50
N LYS A 537 -4.89 -30.63 -6.54
CA LYS A 537 -5.16 -31.76 -7.45
C LYS A 537 -5.06 -31.33 -8.91
N GLY A 538 -5.60 -30.17 -9.25
CA GLY A 538 -5.50 -29.58 -10.59
C GLY A 538 -4.05 -29.32 -11.01
N ILE A 539 -3.20 -28.82 -10.11
CA ILE A 539 -1.76 -28.62 -10.35
C ILE A 539 -1.07 -29.95 -10.70
N ALA A 540 -1.34 -31.01 -9.94
CA ALA A 540 -0.75 -32.33 -10.20
C ALA A 540 -1.19 -32.91 -11.55
N GLN A 541 -2.49 -32.88 -11.85
CA GLN A 541 -3.04 -33.37 -13.11
C GLN A 541 -2.51 -32.60 -14.33
N ASP A 542 -2.52 -31.27 -14.26
CA ASP A 542 -1.98 -30.44 -15.32
C ASP A 542 -0.49 -30.70 -15.52
N PHE A 543 0.27 -30.85 -14.44
CA PHE A 543 1.70 -31.11 -14.51
C PHE A 543 2.00 -32.38 -15.30
N VAL A 544 1.31 -33.49 -14.98
CA VAL A 544 1.45 -34.75 -15.75
C VAL A 544 1.10 -34.53 -17.22
N LYS A 545 -0.06 -33.92 -17.50
CA LYS A 545 -0.51 -33.65 -18.88
C LYS A 545 0.51 -32.85 -19.68
N TYR A 546 1.00 -31.74 -19.12
CA TYR A 546 1.93 -30.84 -19.81
C TYR A 546 3.32 -31.46 -19.97
N VAL A 547 3.86 -32.13 -18.95
CA VAL A 547 5.20 -32.76 -19.03
C VAL A 547 5.22 -33.88 -20.06
N MET A 548 4.17 -34.69 -20.10
CA MET A 548 4.05 -35.80 -21.06
C MET A 548 3.87 -35.31 -22.50
N HIS A 549 3.22 -34.17 -22.72
CA HIS A 549 2.92 -33.63 -24.06
C HIS A 549 3.88 -32.54 -24.54
N VAL A 550 4.83 -32.08 -23.73
CA VAL A 550 5.63 -30.91 -24.10
C VAL A 550 6.41 -31.17 -25.40
N GLN A 551 6.33 -30.25 -26.35
CA GLN A 551 7.21 -30.27 -27.51
C GLN A 551 8.23 -29.16 -27.31
N VAL A 552 9.50 -29.54 -27.10
CA VAL A 552 10.58 -28.56 -26.94
C VAL A 552 10.92 -28.01 -28.32
N VAL A 553 10.32 -26.87 -28.64
CA VAL A 553 10.73 -26.06 -29.80
C VAL A 553 11.92 -25.22 -29.33
N ARG A 554 13.11 -25.45 -29.89
CA ARG A 554 14.26 -24.56 -29.67
C ARG A 554 13.96 -23.21 -30.32
N ASN A 555 13.43 -22.27 -29.56
CA ASN A 555 13.36 -20.87 -29.94
C ASN A 555 14.61 -20.15 -29.42
N GLU A 556 15.40 -19.58 -30.33
CA GLU A 556 16.57 -18.74 -30.02
C GLU A 556 16.18 -17.28 -29.67
N GLU A 557 14.89 -16.97 -29.52
CA GLU A 557 14.43 -15.61 -29.19
C GLU A 557 14.33 -15.37 -27.67
N PRO A 558 14.79 -14.20 -27.18
CA PRO A 558 14.76 -13.87 -25.77
C PRO A 558 13.33 -13.70 -25.25
N ALA A 559 13.08 -14.16 -24.02
CA ALA A 559 11.79 -14.07 -23.35
C ALA A 559 11.27 -12.61 -23.27
N PRO A 560 9.95 -12.38 -23.44
CA PRO A 560 9.38 -11.05 -23.32
C PRO A 560 9.50 -10.53 -21.88
N VAL A 561 10.02 -9.32 -21.73
CA VAL A 561 10.10 -8.61 -20.45
C VAL A 561 8.70 -8.13 -20.06
N VAL A 562 8.21 -8.59 -18.91
CA VAL A 562 6.94 -8.11 -18.33
C VAL A 562 7.11 -6.65 -17.92
N GLN A 563 6.46 -5.71 -18.63
CA GLN A 563 6.73 -4.27 -18.47
C GLN A 563 5.76 -3.49 -17.57
N ASN A 564 4.74 -4.10 -16.96
CA ASN A 564 3.75 -3.35 -16.17
C ASN A 564 3.41 -4.02 -14.83
N LEU A 565 4.34 -3.98 -13.87
CA LEU A 565 4.04 -4.17 -12.45
C LEU A 565 3.64 -2.82 -11.86
N GLN A 566 2.34 -2.55 -11.77
CA GLN A 566 1.84 -1.37 -11.06
C GLN A 566 1.65 -1.75 -9.57
N GLN A 567 2.64 -1.41 -8.74
CA GLN A 567 2.51 -1.51 -7.29
C GLN A 567 1.47 -0.49 -6.80
N THR A 568 0.30 -0.95 -6.36
CA THR A 568 -0.62 -0.15 -5.55
C THR A 568 -0.09 -0.13 -4.11
N LYS A 569 0.88 0.74 -3.83
CA LYS A 569 1.28 1.06 -2.45
C LYS A 569 0.21 1.94 -1.82
N SER A 570 -0.28 1.57 -0.64
CA SER A 570 -0.79 2.53 0.33
C SER A 570 0.41 3.39 0.78
N GLU A 571 0.35 4.69 0.51
CA GLU A 571 1.48 5.60 0.72
C GLU A 571 1.87 5.69 2.20
N ALA A 572 3.03 5.12 2.53
CA ALA A 572 3.92 5.60 3.57
C ALA A 572 5.33 5.65 2.95
N PRO A 573 6.07 6.77 3.02
CA PRO A 573 7.35 6.86 2.32
C PRO A 573 8.46 6.23 3.16
N SER A 574 9.09 5.20 2.62
CA SER A 574 10.42 4.75 3.03
C SER A 574 11.49 5.41 2.15
N ALA A 575 12.60 5.70 2.83
CA ALA A 575 13.73 6.49 2.37
C ALA A 575 14.45 5.92 1.13
N VAL A 576 15.19 6.84 0.54
CA VAL A 576 16.10 6.71 -0.61
C VAL A 576 17.10 5.57 -0.41
N SER A 577 17.19 4.67 -1.38
CA SER A 577 18.39 3.85 -1.63
C SER A 577 18.58 3.68 -3.14
N GLN A 578 19.48 4.48 -3.70
CA GLN A 578 20.14 4.17 -4.98
C GLN A 578 21.38 3.34 -4.68
N GLY A 579 21.50 2.20 -5.35
CA GLY A 579 22.69 1.35 -5.34
C GLY A 579 22.61 0.44 -6.56
N ALA A 580 23.16 0.90 -7.67
CA ALA A 580 23.30 0.14 -8.90
C ALA A 580 24.46 -0.84 -8.77
N VAL A 581 24.23 -2.13 -9.08
CA VAL A 581 25.29 -3.07 -9.46
C VAL A 581 25.14 -3.32 -10.97
N GLN A 582 26.24 -3.07 -11.68
CA GLN A 582 26.37 -3.18 -13.12
C GLN A 582 26.34 -4.64 -13.59
N SER A 583 25.54 -4.92 -14.61
CA SER A 583 25.81 -5.97 -15.58
C SER A 583 25.55 -5.40 -16.97
N ALA A 584 26.59 -5.39 -17.79
CA ALA A 584 26.65 -4.78 -19.11
C ALA A 584 25.60 -5.35 -20.08
N GLY A 585 24.84 -4.47 -20.71
CA GLY A 585 23.93 -4.74 -21.83
C GLY A 585 23.50 -3.41 -22.45
N GLU A 586 23.65 -3.30 -23.77
CA GLU A 586 23.46 -2.08 -24.55
C GLU A 586 22.11 -1.39 -24.30
N MET A 587 22.15 -0.06 -24.16
CA MET A 587 20.95 0.78 -24.02
C MET A 587 20.23 0.94 -25.37
N PRO A 588 18.92 0.70 -25.46
CA PRO A 588 18.09 1.33 -26.49
C PRO A 588 17.92 2.81 -26.16
N GLN A 589 18.24 3.69 -27.12
CA GLN A 589 17.89 5.12 -27.05
C GLN A 589 16.36 5.28 -26.97
N GLN A 590 15.85 5.66 -25.80
CA GLN A 590 14.50 6.21 -25.68
C GLN A 590 14.47 7.62 -26.25
N ALA A 591 13.48 7.85 -27.10
CA ALA A 591 13.18 9.12 -27.74
C ALA A 591 12.96 10.25 -26.71
N ALA A 592 13.64 11.36 -26.93
CA ALA A 592 13.42 12.62 -26.23
C ALA A 592 12.00 13.17 -26.50
N PRO A 593 11.43 13.97 -25.58
CA PRO A 593 10.17 14.65 -25.81
C PRO A 593 10.30 15.58 -27.03
N VAL A 594 9.35 15.46 -27.96
CA VAL A 594 9.26 16.31 -29.15
C VAL A 594 9.10 17.76 -28.70
N LYS A 595 10.19 18.53 -28.73
CA LYS A 595 10.12 20.00 -28.72
C LYS A 595 9.41 20.44 -29.99
N GLN A 596 8.28 21.13 -29.84
CA GLN A 596 7.65 21.86 -30.93
C GLN A 596 8.68 22.85 -31.50
N GLN A 597 9.14 22.62 -32.73
CA GLN A 597 9.96 23.58 -33.45
C GLN A 597 9.05 24.67 -34.03
N PRO A 598 9.49 25.94 -34.04
CA PRO A 598 8.74 27.02 -34.64
C PRO A 598 8.67 26.82 -36.16
N ILE A 599 7.47 26.95 -36.73
CA ILE A 599 7.21 26.87 -38.16
C ILE A 599 7.95 28.03 -38.84
N VAL A 600 9.02 27.72 -39.57
CA VAL A 600 9.66 28.66 -40.50
C VAL A 600 8.83 28.66 -41.78
N ASN A 601 8.23 29.81 -42.10
CA ASN A 601 7.50 30.02 -43.35
C ASN A 601 8.50 30.08 -44.50
N ASP A 602 8.80 28.94 -45.12
CA ASP A 602 9.51 28.91 -46.40
C ASP A 602 8.62 29.40 -47.54
N GLU A 603 9.23 30.11 -48.50
CA GLU A 603 8.62 30.74 -49.69
C GLU A 603 7.74 29.81 -50.54
N TRP A 604 7.81 28.49 -50.33
CA TRP A 604 7.12 27.49 -51.14
C TRP A 604 6.01 26.72 -50.39
N SER A 605 5.71 27.13 -49.15
CA SER A 605 4.69 26.51 -48.27
C SER A 605 3.27 26.46 -48.86
N LYS A 606 2.97 27.30 -49.87
CA LYS A 606 1.67 27.33 -50.57
C LYS A 606 1.62 26.47 -51.85
N THR A 607 2.68 25.72 -52.17
CA THR A 607 2.73 24.92 -53.40
C THR A 607 1.88 23.64 -53.28
N PRO A 608 0.89 23.40 -54.15
CA PRO A 608 0.06 22.20 -54.08
C PRO A 608 0.88 20.91 -54.29
N ARG A 609 0.65 19.87 -53.47
CA ARG A 609 1.47 18.63 -53.42
C ARG A 609 1.70 17.93 -54.77
N ASN A 610 0.77 18.03 -55.71
CA ASN A 610 0.87 17.38 -57.03
C ASN A 610 1.34 18.30 -58.16
N ALA A 611 1.59 19.58 -57.90
CA ALA A 611 2.12 20.53 -58.88
C ALA A 611 3.61 20.25 -59.18
N PRO A 612 4.13 20.66 -60.35
CA PRO A 612 5.57 20.61 -60.61
C PRO A 612 6.33 21.47 -59.59
N CYS A 613 7.47 20.95 -59.13
CA CYS A 613 8.24 21.59 -58.06
C CYS A 613 8.84 22.92 -58.55
N PRO A 614 8.71 24.03 -57.79
CA PRO A 614 9.20 25.36 -58.20
C PRO A 614 10.72 25.45 -58.39
N CYS A 615 11.49 24.48 -57.90
CA CYS A 615 12.94 24.39 -58.11
C CYS A 615 13.35 24.00 -59.54
N GLY A 616 12.39 23.76 -60.46
CA GLY A 616 12.67 23.43 -61.86
C GLY A 616 13.12 21.98 -62.08
N SER A 617 13.03 21.10 -61.08
CA SER A 617 13.51 19.71 -61.16
C SER A 617 12.67 18.77 -62.04
N GLY A 618 11.57 19.25 -62.62
CA GLY A 618 10.63 18.45 -63.43
C GLY A 618 9.80 17.42 -62.64
N LYS A 619 10.04 17.26 -61.34
CA LYS A 619 9.32 16.33 -60.44
C LYS A 619 8.14 17.03 -59.74
N LYS A 620 7.14 16.28 -59.28
CA LYS A 620 6.02 16.81 -58.47
C LYS A 620 6.52 17.24 -57.08
N PHE A 621 5.95 18.30 -56.51
CA PHE A 621 6.39 18.91 -55.25
C PHE A 621 6.49 17.91 -54.09
N LYS A 622 5.51 17.00 -53.92
CA LYS A 622 5.53 15.95 -52.89
C LYS A 622 6.67 14.94 -53.02
N MET A 623 7.26 14.79 -54.20
CA MET A 623 8.38 13.89 -54.49
C MET A 623 9.72 14.65 -54.49
N CYS A 624 9.73 15.89 -53.99
CA CYS A 624 10.89 16.77 -53.97
C CYS A 624 10.92 17.59 -52.67
N HIS A 625 10.58 18.88 -52.70
CA HIS A 625 10.66 19.75 -51.51
C HIS A 625 9.48 19.60 -50.54
N GLY A 626 8.44 18.83 -50.88
CA GLY A 626 7.29 18.52 -50.02
C GLY A 626 7.31 17.11 -49.42
N THR A 627 8.49 16.52 -49.24
CA THR A 627 8.69 15.12 -48.76
C THR A 627 8.88 15.02 -47.24
N SER A 628 8.75 16.14 -46.51
CA SER A 628 8.69 16.17 -45.04
C SER A 628 7.35 15.66 -44.50
#